data_AF-A0A7S3U5D4-F1
#
_entry.id   AF-A0A7S3U5D4-F1
#
_cell.length_a   1.000
_cell.length_b   1.000
_cell.length_c   1.000
_cell.angle_alpha   90.00
_cell.angle_beta   90.00
_cell.angle_gamma   90.00
#
_symmetry.space_group_name_H-M   'P 1'
#
loop_
_entity.id
_entity.type
_entity.pdbx_description
1 polymer ?
#
loop_
_entity_poly.entity_id
_entity_poly.type
_entity_poly.pdbx_seq_one_letter_code
_entity_poly.pdbx_strand_id
1 'polypeptide(L)'
;LFETYKELSGARIRVPQELAHNLMLLHSYVLVKPLIKMSDHMTAARLLCRVARNISRFPSHIVPILTSCVIECHRAGLRGSAFEYATTLMRPEYREQLQDNFKRKIE
;
A
#
# COMPACT_ATOMS: atom_id res chain seq x y z
N LEU A 1 -1.26 18.48 5.58
CA LEU A 1 -0.57 17.81 4.44
C LEU A 1 -1.11 18.29 3.10
N PHE A 2 -2.39 18.03 2.78
CA PHE A 2 -2.99 18.57 1.55
C PHE A 2 -3.16 20.10 1.60
N GLU A 3 -3.60 20.65 2.74
CA GLU A 3 -3.71 22.10 2.95
C GLU A 3 -2.34 22.78 2.82
N THR A 4 -1.32 22.25 3.49
CA THR A 4 0.07 22.72 3.39
C THR A 4 0.59 22.72 1.95
N TYR A 5 0.24 21.71 1.14
CA TYR A 5 0.57 21.68 -0.28
C TYR A 5 -0.14 22.80 -1.06
N LYS A 6 -1.43 23.03 -0.78
CA LYS A 6 -2.19 24.12 -1.41
C LYS A 6 -1.66 25.49 -1.03
N GLU A 7 -1.27 25.70 0.22
CA GLU A 7 -0.68 26.94 0.72
C GLU A 7 0.66 27.23 0.04
N LEU A 8 1.57 26.25 -0.01
CA LEU A 8 2.87 26.40 -0.67
C LEU A 8 2.73 26.63 -2.18
N SER A 9 1.84 25.90 -2.83
CA SER A 9 1.54 26.06 -4.25
C SER A 9 0.92 27.43 -4.56
N GLY A 10 -0.03 27.87 -3.73
CA GLY A 10 -0.67 29.19 -3.84
C GLY A 10 0.32 30.34 -3.62
N ALA A 11 1.29 30.15 -2.72
CA ALA A 11 2.38 31.08 -2.48
C ALA A 11 3.50 31.03 -3.55
N ARG A 12 3.38 30.20 -4.59
CA ARG A 12 4.42 29.91 -5.60
C ARG A 12 5.76 29.45 -4.99
N ILE A 13 5.73 28.90 -3.79
CA ILE A 13 6.89 28.31 -3.13
C ILE A 13 7.04 26.89 -3.68
N ARG A 14 8.28 26.50 -4.04
CA ARG A 14 8.56 25.15 -4.52
C ARG A 14 8.18 24.15 -3.43
N VAL A 15 7.18 23.33 -3.73
CA VAL A 15 6.72 22.29 -2.81
C VAL A 15 7.87 21.31 -2.54
N PRO A 16 8.18 21.01 -1.26
CA PRO A 16 9.16 20.00 -0.91
C PRO A 16 8.82 18.65 -1.56
N GLN A 17 9.81 18.02 -2.18
CA GLN A 17 9.63 16.75 -2.87
C GLN A 17 9.05 15.66 -1.95
N GLU A 18 9.45 15.67 -0.67
CA GLU A 18 8.91 14.75 0.33
C GLU A 18 7.41 14.96 0.58
N LEU A 19 6.92 16.21 0.61
CA LEU A 19 5.50 16.51 0.80
C LEU A 19 4.67 15.98 -0.37
N ALA A 20 5.14 16.20 -1.59
CA ALA A 20 4.52 15.66 -2.80
C ALA A 20 4.55 14.12 -2.83
N HIS A 21 5.66 13.52 -2.40
CA HIS A 21 5.79 12.07 -2.29
C HIS A 21 4.80 11.47 -1.28
N ASN A 22 4.66 12.08 -0.10
CA ASN A 22 3.72 11.63 0.93
C ASN A 22 2.26 11.73 0.48
N LEU A 23 1.89 12.82 -0.21
CA LEU A 23 0.56 12.95 -0.80
C LEU A 23 0.30 11.89 -1.86
N MET A 24 1.29 11.60 -2.71
CA MET A 24 1.20 10.57 -3.72
C MET A 24 1.01 9.18 -3.09
N LEU A 25 1.71 8.85 -2.00
CA LEU A 25 1.52 7.59 -1.27
C LEU A 25 0.11 7.50 -0.67
N LEU A 26 -0.38 8.56 -0.05
CA LEU A 26 -1.75 8.61 0.50
C LEU A 26 -2.80 8.44 -0.60
N HIS A 27 -2.62 9.14 -1.72
CA HIS A 27 -3.50 9.03 -2.88
C HIS A 27 -3.51 7.60 -3.44
N SER A 28 -2.33 6.95 -3.52
CA SER A 28 -2.22 5.54 -3.91
C SER A 28 -3.09 4.65 -3.04
N TYR A 29 -2.98 4.80 -1.72
CA TYR A 29 -3.69 4.00 -0.75
C TYR A 29 -5.22 4.17 -0.85
N VAL A 30 -5.69 5.41 -1.01
CA VAL A 30 -7.12 5.71 -1.14
C VAL A 30 -7.70 5.12 -2.44
N LEU A 31 -6.94 5.16 -3.54
CA LEU A 31 -7.38 4.64 -4.84
C LEU A 31 -7.47 3.11 -4.92
N VAL A 32 -6.80 2.37 -4.03
CA VAL A 32 -6.87 0.90 -4.05
C VAL A 32 -8.32 0.40 -3.93
N LYS A 33 -9.09 0.92 -2.98
CA LYS A 33 -10.48 0.49 -2.75
C LYS A 33 -11.39 0.64 -3.98
N PRO A 34 -11.46 1.81 -4.66
CA PRO A 34 -12.27 1.95 -5.86
C PRO A 34 -11.74 1.10 -7.03
N LEU A 35 -10.42 0.97 -7.21
CA LEU A 35 -9.85 0.14 -8.27
C LEU A 35 -10.22 -1.34 -8.12
N ILE A 36 -10.17 -1.87 -6.90
CA ILE A 36 -10.63 -3.24 -6.61
C ILE A 36 -12.12 -3.41 -6.94
N LYS A 37 -12.96 -2.42 -6.61
CA LYS A 37 -14.39 -2.43 -6.96
C LYS A 37 -14.64 -2.40 -8.47
N MET A 38 -13.74 -1.77 -9.24
CA MET A 38 -13.77 -1.72 -10.69
C MET A 38 -13.10 -2.93 -11.35
N SER A 39 -12.67 -3.93 -10.58
CA SER A 39 -11.91 -5.10 -11.04
C SER A 39 -10.57 -4.77 -11.72
N ASP A 40 -10.02 -3.56 -11.52
CA ASP A 40 -8.67 -3.21 -11.97
C ASP A 40 -7.65 -3.65 -10.91
N HIS A 41 -7.45 -4.97 -10.86
CA HIS A 41 -6.52 -5.62 -9.95
C HIS A 41 -5.06 -5.28 -10.27
N MET A 42 -4.73 -5.05 -11.55
CA MET A 42 -3.36 -4.77 -11.97
C MET A 42 -2.89 -3.39 -11.50
N THR A 43 -3.72 -2.36 -11.66
CA THR A 43 -3.40 -1.02 -11.16
C THR A 43 -3.45 -0.98 -9.64
N ALA A 44 -4.44 -1.63 -9.02
CA ALA A 44 -4.51 -1.76 -7.57
C ALA A 44 -3.24 -2.42 -6.98
N ALA A 45 -2.78 -3.53 -7.57
CA ALA A 45 -1.57 -4.22 -7.16
C ALA A 45 -0.33 -3.33 -7.28
N ARG A 46 -0.16 -2.59 -8.39
CA ARG A 46 0.99 -1.68 -8.55
C ARG A 46 0.99 -0.55 -7.53
N LEU A 47 -0.18 0.02 -7.22
CA LEU A 47 -0.32 1.03 -6.18
C LEU A 47 -0.02 0.44 -4.80
N LEU A 48 -0.50 -0.76 -4.51
CA LEU A 48 -0.22 -1.47 -3.27
C LEU A 48 1.27 -1.78 -3.12
N CYS A 49 1.98 -2.23 -4.17
CA CYS A 49 3.43 -2.43 -4.14
C CYS A 49 4.16 -1.12 -3.79
N ARG A 50 3.73 0.01 -4.35
CA ARG A 50 4.31 1.32 -4.06
C ARG A 50 4.14 1.72 -2.59
N VAL A 51 2.94 1.49 -2.03
CA VAL A 51 2.65 1.75 -0.62
C VAL A 51 3.41 0.77 0.28
N ALA A 52 3.47 -0.52 -0.08
CA ALA A 52 4.19 -1.56 0.65
C ALA A 52 5.71 -1.33 0.70
N ARG A 53 6.31 -0.73 -0.34
CA ARG A 53 7.72 -0.27 -0.28
C ARG A 53 7.94 0.86 0.72
N ASN A 54 6.89 1.64 1.03
CA ASN A 54 6.94 2.77 1.96
C ASN A 54 6.11 2.49 3.22
N ILE A 55 6.04 1.22 3.63
CA ILE A 55 5.12 0.76 4.68
C ILE A 55 5.42 1.35 6.06
N SER A 56 6.67 1.78 6.30
CA SER A 56 7.07 2.50 7.51
C SER A 56 6.34 3.82 7.71
N ARG A 57 5.81 4.43 6.63
CA ARG A 57 4.96 5.63 6.71
C ARG A 57 3.51 5.32 7.11
N PHE A 58 3.12 4.04 7.20
CA PHE A 58 1.78 3.57 7.55
C PHE A 58 1.81 2.51 8.68
N PRO A 59 2.34 2.84 9.88
CA PRO A 59 2.61 1.84 10.93
C PRO A 59 1.36 1.13 11.45
N SER A 60 0.19 1.78 11.45
CA SER A 60 -1.07 1.17 11.90
C SER A 60 -1.75 0.29 10.85
N HIS A 61 -1.30 0.32 9.59
CA HIS A 61 -1.93 -0.38 8.46
C HIS A 61 -1.00 -1.38 7.77
N ILE A 62 0.14 -1.73 8.39
CA ILE A 62 1.14 -2.62 7.82
C ILE A 62 0.52 -3.95 7.37
N VAL A 63 -0.12 -4.67 8.30
CA VAL A 63 -0.71 -5.99 8.03
C VAL A 63 -1.84 -5.93 6.99
N PRO A 64 -2.84 -5.04 7.08
CA PRO A 64 -3.86 -4.91 6.04
C PRO A 64 -3.30 -4.59 4.66
N ILE A 65 -2.34 -3.67 4.55
CA ILE A 65 -1.73 -3.28 3.27
C ILE A 65 -0.97 -4.44 2.66
N LEU A 66 -0.12 -5.12 3.44
CA LEU A 66 0.64 -6.27 2.95
C LEU A 66 -0.28 -7.42 2.53
N THR A 67 -1.32 -7.71 3.32
CA THR A 67 -2.32 -8.75 3.00
C THR A 67 -3.04 -8.44 1.69
N SER A 68 -3.56 -7.21 1.53
CA SER A 68 -4.19 -6.79 0.27
C SER A 68 -3.18 -6.79 -0.88
N CYS A 69 -1.93 -6.41 -0.64
CA CYS A 69 -0.87 -6.43 -1.66
C CYS A 69 -0.63 -7.85 -2.19
N VAL A 70 -0.51 -8.84 -1.30
CA VAL A 70 -0.32 -10.25 -1.69
C VAL A 70 -1.51 -10.76 -2.51
N ILE A 71 -2.74 -10.52 -2.05
CA ILE A 71 -3.96 -10.97 -2.72
C ILE A 71 -4.08 -10.35 -4.11
N GLU A 72 -3.91 -9.03 -4.21
CA GLU A 72 -4.08 -8.30 -5.47
C GLU A 72 -2.92 -8.58 -6.44
N CYS A 73 -1.68 -8.71 -5.94
CA CYS A 73 -0.54 -9.14 -6.78
C CYS A 73 -0.75 -10.55 -7.33
N HIS A 74 -1.28 -11.47 -6.53
CA HIS A 74 -1.59 -12.82 -6.99
C HIS A 74 -2.67 -12.81 -8.09
N ARG A 75 -3.75 -12.04 -7.88
CA ARG A 75 -4.83 -11.86 -8.87
C ARG A 75 -4.35 -11.19 -10.16
N ALA A 76 -3.44 -10.23 -10.05
CA ALA A 76 -2.86 -9.52 -11.19
C ALA A 76 -1.74 -10.31 -11.91
N GLY A 77 -1.37 -11.50 -11.45
CA GLY A 77 -0.29 -12.30 -12.02
C GLY A 77 1.14 -11.83 -11.66
N LEU A 78 1.28 -10.89 -10.73
CA LEU A 78 2.55 -10.38 -10.21
C LEU A 78 3.14 -11.33 -9.16
N ARG A 79 3.47 -12.56 -9.56
CA ARG A 79 3.89 -13.65 -8.65
C ARG A 79 5.15 -13.33 -7.84
N GLY A 80 6.12 -12.64 -8.43
CA GLY A 80 7.37 -12.25 -7.73
C GLY A 80 7.11 -11.30 -6.57
N SER A 81 6.34 -10.23 -6.81
CA SER A 81 5.95 -9.27 -5.77
C SER A 81 5.02 -9.91 -4.74
N ALA A 82 4.09 -10.77 -5.18
CA ALA A 82 3.22 -11.50 -4.27
C ALA A 82 4.02 -12.36 -3.29
N PHE A 83 5.04 -13.07 -3.78
CA PHE A 83 5.91 -13.90 -2.94
C PHE A 83 6.74 -13.06 -1.97
N GLU A 84 7.39 -11.99 -2.45
CA GLU A 84 8.19 -11.08 -1.62
C GLU A 84 7.39 -10.51 -0.42
N TYR A 85 6.18 -10.01 -0.69
CA TYR A 85 5.32 -9.46 0.36
C TYR A 85 4.69 -10.53 1.24
N ALA A 86 4.42 -11.73 0.71
CA ALA A 86 3.97 -12.86 1.51
C ALA A 86 5.05 -13.31 2.50
N THR A 87 6.31 -13.46 2.05
CA THR A 87 7.43 -13.76 2.94
C THR A 87 7.61 -12.70 4.02
N THR A 88 7.43 -11.42 3.66
CA THR A 88 7.47 -10.32 4.63
C THR A 88 6.34 -10.45 5.66
N LEU A 89 5.12 -10.74 5.23
CA LEU A 89 3.95 -10.91 6.10
C LEU A 89 4.07 -12.13 7.04
N MET A 90 4.78 -13.18 6.62
CA MET A 90 5.00 -14.39 7.40
C MET A 90 6.06 -14.25 8.50
N ARG A 91 6.79 -13.11 8.55
CA ARG A 91 7.71 -12.81 9.65
C ARG A 91 6.94 -12.75 10.99
N PRO A 92 7.54 -13.22 12.09
CA PRO A 92 6.85 -13.34 13.39
C PRO A 92 6.23 -12.02 13.86
N GLU A 93 6.93 -10.90 13.63
CA GLU A 93 6.52 -9.54 13.94
C GLU A 93 5.14 -9.15 13.38
N TYR A 94 4.79 -9.65 12.19
CA TYR A 94 3.55 -9.35 11.49
C TYR A 94 2.54 -10.51 11.55
N ARG A 95 3.03 -11.74 11.71
CA ARG A 95 2.21 -12.96 11.83
C ARG A 95 1.36 -12.98 13.11
N GLU A 96 1.83 -12.36 14.20
CA GLU A 96 1.04 -12.23 15.42
C GLU A 96 -0.12 -11.24 15.30
N GLN A 97 0.02 -10.23 14.43
CA GLN A 97 -1.01 -9.22 14.16
C GLN A 97 -2.02 -9.67 13.06
N LEU A 98 -1.74 -10.79 12.38
CA LEU A 98 -2.67 -11.41 11.46
C LEU A 98 -3.83 -12.04 12.23
N GLN A 99 -5.05 -11.57 11.96
CA GLN A 99 -6.26 -12.24 12.45
C GLN A 99 -6.28 -13.69 11.97
N ASP A 100 -6.67 -14.60 12.87
CA ASP A 100 -6.57 -16.06 12.69
C ASP A 100 -7.20 -16.59 11.38
N ASN A 101 -8.18 -15.86 10.85
CA ASN A 101 -8.90 -16.14 9.60
C ASN A 101 -8.01 -16.14 8.34
N PHE A 102 -6.87 -15.43 8.34
CA PHE A 102 -5.97 -15.36 7.18
C PHE A 102 -4.78 -16.31 7.26
N LYS A 103 -4.48 -16.90 8.43
CA LYS A 103 -3.35 -17.82 8.59
C LYS A 103 -3.48 -19.07 7.72
N ARG A 104 -4.71 -19.57 7.50
CA ARG A 104 -4.99 -20.80 6.73
C ARG A 104 -4.98 -20.64 5.20
N LYS A 105 -4.91 -19.42 4.66
CA LYS A 105 -4.96 -19.18 3.20
C LYS A 105 -3.59 -18.97 2.56
N ILE A 106 -2.52 -18.94 3.36
CA ILE A 106 -1.14 -18.63 2.93
C ILE A 106 -0.20 -19.83 3.21
N GLU A 107 -0.72 -20.94 3.75
CA GLU A 107 -0.03 -22.25 3.86
C GLU A 107 -0.42 -23.17 2.70
#